data_AF-A0A6L4ARX5-F1
#
_entry.id   AF-A0A6L4ARX5-F1
#
_cell.length_a   1.000
_cell.length_b   1.000
_cell.length_c   1.000
_cell.angle_alpha   90.00
_cell.angle_beta   90.00
_cell.angle_gamma   90.00
#
_symmetry.space_group_name_H-M   'P 1'
#
loop_
_entity.id
_entity.type
_entity.pdbx_description
1 polymer ?
#
loop_
_entity_poly.entity_id
_entity_poly.type
_entity_poly.pdbx_seq_one_letter_code
_entity_poly.pdbx_strand_id
1 'polypeptide(L)' 'MKAHRCPKCDARMEVGYSLADRRNMLQPVIWIEGEPEFWILRILRLRGRRRYRVENWRCTSCGLLESWATERAS' A
#
# COMPACT_ATOMS: atom_id res chain seq x y z
N MET A 1 17.04 11.84 -4.62
CA MET A 1 16.04 11.19 -3.75
C MET A 1 16.72 10.89 -2.42
N LYS A 2 16.17 11.34 -1.29
CA LYS A 2 16.75 10.97 0.03
C LYS A 2 16.60 9.45 0.19
N ALA A 3 17.69 8.76 0.52
CA ALA A 3 17.62 7.36 0.86
C ALA A 3 16.73 7.21 2.12
N HIS A 4 15.62 6.48 2.02
CA HIS A 4 14.80 6.17 3.17
C HIS A 4 15.61 5.30 4.13
N ARG A 5 15.81 5.80 5.36
CA ARG A 5 16.52 5.11 6.43
C ARG A 5 15.50 4.54 7.40
N CYS A 6 15.77 3.34 7.89
CA CYS A 6 14.87 2.65 8.79
C CYS A 6 14.74 3.42 10.11
N PRO A 7 13.54 3.85 10.53
CA PRO A 7 13.37 4.59 11.78
C PRO A 7 13.71 3.76 13.04
N LYS A 8 13.80 2.43 12.91
CA LYS A 8 14.10 1.52 14.03
C LYS A 8 15.60 1.29 14.24
N CYS A 9 16.39 1.20 13.16
CA CYS A 9 17.81 0.81 13.25
C CYS A 9 18.75 1.61 12.33
N ASP A 10 18.26 2.67 11.68
CA ASP A 10 18.96 3.57 10.75
C ASP A 10 19.61 2.91 9.51
N ALA A 11 19.38 1.62 9.29
CA ALA A 11 19.86 0.91 8.09
C ALA A 11 19.12 1.38 6.82
N ARG A 12 19.74 1.14 5.66
CA ARG A 12 19.14 1.42 4.34
C ARG A 12 17.83 0.62 4.15
N MET A 13 16.86 1.24 3.50
CA MET A 13 15.64 0.56 3.06
C MET A 13 15.62 0.34 1.56
N GLU A 14 14.94 -0.70 1.13
CA GLU A 14 14.71 -1.06 -0.27
C GLU A 14 13.22 -0.97 -0.61
N VAL A 15 12.93 -0.55 -1.85
CA VAL A 15 11.56 -0.45 -2.37
C VAL A 15 11.02 -1.84 -2.70
N GLY A 16 9.75 -2.06 -2.41
CA GLY A 16 8.98 -3.22 -2.83
C GLY A 16 7.49 -2.89 -2.89
N TYR A 17 6.66 -3.89 -3.20
CA TYR A 17 5.21 -3.76 -3.21
C TYR A 17 4.55 -5.03 -2.67
N SER A 18 3.39 -4.86 -2.02
CA SER A 18 2.52 -5.98 -1.67
C SER A 18 1.57 -6.27 -2.83
N LEU A 19 1.38 -7.56 -3.11
CA LEU A 19 0.36 -8.03 -4.04
C LEU A 19 -0.93 -8.34 -3.31
N ALA A 20 -2.04 -7.80 -3.79
CA ALA A 20 -3.37 -8.24 -3.41
C ALA A 20 -3.79 -9.36 -4.37
N ASP A 21 -4.19 -10.51 -3.81
CA ASP A 21 -4.86 -11.55 -4.58
C ASP A 21 -6.33 -11.17 -4.79
N ARG A 22 -6.70 -10.92 -6.04
CA ARG A 22 -8.10 -10.70 -6.44
C ARG A 22 -8.49 -11.70 -7.52
N ARG A 23 -8.97 -12.88 -7.12
CA ARG A 23 -9.70 -13.85 -7.97
C ARG A 23 -9.10 -13.95 -9.39
N ASN A 24 -7.83 -14.37 -9.48
CA ASN A 24 -7.03 -14.53 -10.71
C ASN A 24 -6.40 -13.27 -11.30
N MET A 25 -6.41 -12.14 -10.59
CA MET A 25 -5.62 -10.96 -10.95
C MET A 25 -4.66 -10.59 -9.82
N LEU A 26 -3.37 -10.51 -10.16
CA LEU A 26 -2.34 -9.95 -9.30
C LEU A 26 -2.30 -8.43 -9.53
N GLN A 27 -2.61 -7.66 -8.49
CA GLN A 27 -2.55 -6.21 -8.53
C GLN A 27 -1.83 -5.66 -7.30
N PRO A 28 -1.11 -4.53 -7.42
CA PRO A 28 -0.61 -3.82 -6.25
C PRO A 28 -1.73 -3.48 -5.26
N VAL A 29 -1.42 -3.52 -3.96
CA VAL A 29 -2.36 -3.09 -2.92
C VAL A 29 -2.72 -1.60 -3.11
N ILE A 30 -4.01 -1.29 -2.96
CA ILE A 30 -4.55 0.06 -3.03
C ILE A 30 -5.12 0.43 -1.66
N TRP A 31 -4.68 1.55 -1.11
CA TRP A 31 -5.29 2.19 0.05
C TRP A 31 -6.52 2.98 -0.40
N ILE A 32 -7.63 2.83 0.33
CA ILE A 32 -8.90 3.50 0.04
C ILE A 32 -9.26 4.31 1.28
N GLU A 33 -9.69 5.56 1.05
CA GLU A 33 -10.07 6.47 2.12
C GLU A 33 -11.31 6.02 2.89
N GLY A 34 -11.22 6.06 4.22
CA GLY A 34 -12.33 5.86 5.14
C GLY A 34 -12.64 4.39 5.42
N GLU A 35 -13.73 4.16 6.15
CA GLU A 35 -14.20 2.82 6.45
C GLU A 35 -14.82 2.15 5.20
N PRO A 36 -14.75 0.81 5.07
CA PRO A 36 -15.38 0.10 3.98
C PRO A 36 -16.90 0.26 3.96
N GLU A 37 -17.42 0.89 2.90
CA GLU A 37 -18.86 0.94 2.63
C GLU A 37 -19.24 -0.06 1.54
N PHE A 38 -20.39 -0.69 1.69
CA PHE A 38 -20.90 -1.69 0.76
C PHE A 38 -22.27 -1.28 0.20
N TRP A 39 -22.51 -1.58 -1.07
CA TRP A 39 -23.85 -1.54 -1.67
C TRP A 39 -24.60 -2.88 -1.45
N ILE A 40 -25.72 -3.07 -2.17
CA ILE A 40 -26.48 -4.34 -2.21
C ILE A 40 -25.56 -5.46 -2.77
N LEU A 41 -25.66 -6.69 -2.24
CA LEU A 41 -24.80 -7.83 -2.61
C LEU A 41 -23.30 -7.68 -2.25
N ARG A 42 -22.95 -6.97 -1.17
CA ARG A 42 -21.59 -6.94 -0.57
C ARG A 42 -20.45 -6.43 -1.48
N ILE A 43 -20.73 -5.69 -2.55
CA ILE A 43 -19.62 -5.08 -3.32
C ILE A 43 -19.25 -3.69 -2.78
N LEU A 44 -17.94 -3.42 -2.79
CA LEU A 44 -17.38 -2.23 -2.18
C LEU A 44 -17.79 -0.97 -2.95
N ARG A 45 -18.26 0.04 -2.22
CA ARG A 45 -18.58 1.35 -2.75
C ARG A 45 -17.31 2.19 -2.87
N LEU A 46 -16.69 2.13 -4.05
CA LEU A 46 -15.42 2.82 -4.31
C LEU A 46 -15.57 4.18 -5.01
N ARG A 47 -16.77 4.53 -5.50
CA ARG A 47 -17.00 5.78 -6.26
C ARG A 47 -16.90 6.99 -5.33
N GLY A 48 -16.14 8.01 -5.74
CA GLY A 48 -15.92 9.23 -4.95
C GLY A 48 -14.89 9.10 -3.83
N ARG A 49 -14.34 7.91 -3.59
CA ARG A 49 -13.28 7.67 -2.60
C ARG A 49 -11.91 7.98 -3.19
N ARG A 50 -11.03 8.64 -2.43
CA ARG A 50 -9.62 8.72 -2.81
C ARG A 50 -8.98 7.34 -2.74
N ARG A 51 -8.11 7.06 -3.71
CA ARG A 51 -7.40 5.79 -3.84
C ARG A 51 -5.94 6.07 -4.10
N TYR A 52 -5.08 5.33 -3.43
CA TYR A 52 -3.65 5.49 -3.55
C TYR A 52 -2.98 4.12 -3.66
N ARG A 53 -2.05 3.96 -4.58
CA ARG A 53 -1.18 2.77 -4.61
C ARG A 53 -0.31 2.78 -3.36
N VAL A 54 -0.16 1.60 -2.77
CA VAL A 54 0.70 1.41 -1.61
C VAL A 54 2.09 0.97 -2.09
N GLU A 55 3.09 1.81 -1.82
CA GLU A 55 4.50 1.46 -1.95
C GLU A 55 5.02 0.97 -0.60
N ASN A 56 5.85 -0.07 -0.61
CA ASN A 56 6.47 -0.58 0.60
C ASN A 56 7.96 -0.31 0.62
N TRP A 57 8.48 -0.03 1.81
CA TRP A 57 9.90 0.11 2.07
C TRP A 57 10.29 -0.91 3.12
N ARG A 58 11.18 -1.84 2.77
CA ARG A 58 11.68 -2.87 3.67
C ARG A 58 13.09 -2.51 4.13
N CYS A 59 13.33 -2.55 5.43
CA CYS A 59 14.67 -2.44 5.99
C CYS A 59 15.49 -3.69 5.62
N THR A 60 16.67 -3.49 5.03
CA THR A 60 17.55 -4.59 4.63
C THR A 60 18.23 -5.30 5.81
N SER A 61 18.20 -4.68 7.01
CA SER A 61 18.83 -5.21 8.23
C SER A 61 17.82 -5.84 9.18
N CYS A 62 16.89 -5.06 9.74
CA CYS A 62 15.96 -5.55 10.77
C CYS A 62 14.61 -6.04 10.23
N GLY A 63 14.34 -5.87 8.93
CA GLY A 63 13.11 -6.32 8.29
C GLY A 63 11.87 -5.46 8.57
N LEU A 64 11.99 -4.32 9.26
CA LEU A 64 10.88 -3.36 9.39
C LEU A 64 10.32 -3.04 8.00
N LEU A 65 9.00 -3.14 7.86
CA LEU A 65 8.28 -2.83 6.64
C LEU A 65 7.41 -1.60 6.88
N GLU A 66 7.65 -0.53 6.13
CA GLU A 66 6.78 0.65 6.07
C GLU A 66 5.94 0.60 4.80
N SER A 67 4.69 1.07 4.88
CA SER A 67 3.76 1.13 3.76
C SER A 67 3.24 2.55 3.58
N TRP A 68 3.37 3.10 2.37
CA TRP A 68 3.09 4.49 2.05
C TRP A 68 2.08 4.58 0.90
N ALA A 69 1.05 5.41 1.08
CA ALA A 69 -0.04 5.59 0.12
C ALA A 69 0.07 6.97 -0.58
N THR A 70 1.10 7.16 -1.41
CA THR A 70 1.48 8.49 -1.96
C THR A 70 1.04 8.71 -3.41
N GLU A 71 1.02 7.67 -4.24
CA GLU A 71 0.64 7.78 -5.65
C GLU A 71 -0.86 7.55 -5.84
N ARG A 72 -1.58 8.51 -6.43
CA ARG A 72 -3.02 8.36 -6.68
C ARG A 72 -3.29 7.24 -7.69
N ALA A 73 -4.16 6.31 -7.32
CA ALA A 73 -4.58 5.23 -8.22
C ALA A 73 -5.71 5.74 -9.14
N SER A 74 -5.60 5.42 -10.44
CA SER A 74 -6.61 5.71 -11.47
C SER A 74 -7.88 4.86 -11.33
#